data_AF-A0A7R9EFC6-F1
#
_entry.id   AF-A0A7R9EFC6-F1
#
_cell.length_a   1.000
_cell.length_b   1.000
_cell.length_c   1.000
_cell.angle_alpha   90.00
_cell.angle_beta   90.00
_cell.angle_gamma   90.00
#
_symmetry.space_group_name_H-M   'P 1'
#
loop_
_entity.id
_entity.type
_entity.pdbx_description
1 polymer ?
#
loop_
_entity_poly.entity_id
_entity_poly.type
_entity_poly.pdbx_seq_one_letter_code
_entity_poly.pdbx_strand_id
1 'polypeptide(L)'
;MFTPTGCSNVGGAFSPSILRALASFHERPLVFALSTPSECAECDVDNALLHTNGCCLFGSGAPDVTKNLDEGDVQGSAGSTLMSHAYVSPGVTLGVLCTRMHHVADDIFIIAAQALADMVTEEDLKQGRIYPPLKNSREVSLVIATAISQYAYDK
;
A
#
# COMPACT_ATOMS: atom_id res chain seq x y z
N MET A 1 -4.92 14.57 9.39
CA MET A 1 -4.74 13.12 9.49
C MET A 1 -3.29 12.87 9.85
N PHE A 2 -3.01 12.30 11.02
CA PHE A 2 -1.65 11.90 11.40
C PHE A 2 -1.49 10.41 11.12
N THR A 3 -0.56 10.07 10.22
CA THR A 3 -0.35 8.70 9.73
C THR A 3 1.09 8.28 10.04
N PRO A 4 1.34 7.47 11.08
CA PRO A 4 2.67 6.96 11.33
C PRO A 4 3.12 6.10 10.15
N THR A 5 4.21 6.52 9.52
CA THR A 5 4.89 5.79 8.44
C THR A 5 6.28 5.44 8.93
N GLY A 6 6.56 4.14 9.00
CA GLY A 6 7.80 3.59 9.51
C GLY A 6 8.72 3.19 8.38
N CYS A 7 9.92 3.78 8.33
CA CYS A 7 10.99 3.46 7.40
C CYS A 7 12.34 3.39 8.13
N SER A 8 12.33 2.91 9.38
CA SER A 8 13.45 3.06 10.31
C SER A 8 14.36 1.84 10.40
N ASN A 9 13.91 0.68 9.91
CA ASN A 9 14.48 -0.63 10.19
C ASN A 9 14.61 -0.96 11.69
N VAL A 10 13.79 -0.32 12.52
CA VAL A 10 13.70 -0.59 13.97
C VAL A 10 12.40 -1.33 14.27
N GLY A 11 12.54 -2.62 14.54
CA GLY A 11 11.42 -3.48 14.91
C GLY A 11 10.70 -2.98 16.17
N GLY A 12 9.37 -3.01 16.15
CA GLY A 12 8.53 -2.66 17.31
C GLY A 12 8.48 -1.17 17.67
N ALA A 13 8.94 -0.28 16.79
CA ALA A 13 8.89 1.18 17.02
C ALA A 13 7.45 1.69 17.23
N PHE A 14 6.44 1.07 16.61
CA PHE A 14 5.03 1.37 16.84
C PHE A 14 4.51 0.60 18.05
N SER A 15 4.88 1.10 19.22
CA SER A 15 4.46 0.53 20.49
C SER A 15 2.92 0.58 20.70
N PRO A 16 2.35 -0.29 21.55
CA PRO A 16 0.93 -0.29 21.89
C PRO A 16 0.38 1.07 22.36
N SER A 17 1.18 1.85 23.09
CA SER A 17 0.76 3.18 23.55
C SER A 17 0.61 4.17 22.38
N ILE A 18 1.51 4.10 21.39
CA ILE A 18 1.42 4.91 20.17
C ILE A 18 0.18 4.52 19.37
N LEU A 19 -0.06 3.23 19.17
CA LEU A 19 -1.21 2.72 18.41
C LEU A 19 -2.54 3.11 19.06
N ARG A 20 -2.66 2.98 20.39
CA ARG A 20 -3.86 3.42 21.14
C ARG A 20 -4.06 4.93 21.07
N ALA A 21 -2.97 5.71 21.18
CA ALA A 21 -3.06 7.16 21.04
C ALA A 21 -3.57 7.52 19.63
N LEU A 22 -3.05 6.86 18.60
CA LEU A 22 -3.49 7.06 17.22
C LEU A 22 -5.00 6.81 17.04
N ALA A 23 -5.50 5.70 17.62
CA ALA A 23 -6.91 5.33 17.61
C ALA A 23 -7.80 6.28 18.45
N SER A 24 -7.24 6.97 19.44
CA SER A 24 -8.00 7.96 20.22
C SER A 24 -8.30 9.24 19.45
N PHE A 25 -7.49 9.56 18.43
CA PHE A 25 -7.65 10.77 17.61
C PHE A 25 -8.37 10.53 16.27
N HIS A 26 -8.45 9.28 15.82
CA HIS A 26 -8.97 8.95 14.49
C HIS A 26 -9.84 7.70 14.54
N GLU A 27 -11.03 7.77 13.95
CA GLU A 27 -11.95 6.63 13.86
C GLU A 27 -11.38 5.47 13.02
N ARG A 28 -10.62 5.79 11.97
CA ARG A 28 -10.00 4.82 11.06
C ARG A 28 -8.53 5.17 10.83
N PRO A 29 -7.63 4.88 11.80
CA PRO A 29 -6.24 5.29 11.69
C PRO A 29 -5.49 4.55 10.57
N LEU A 30 -4.59 5.24 9.87
CA LEU A 30 -3.67 4.62 8.91
C LEU A 30 -2.36 4.26 9.61
N VAL A 31 -1.86 3.04 9.44
CA VAL A 31 -0.58 2.57 10.02
C VAL A 31 0.24 1.90 8.94
N PHE A 32 1.41 2.46 8.60
CA PHE A 32 2.32 1.91 7.60
C PHE A 32 3.64 1.44 8.24
N ALA A 33 3.82 0.12 8.35
CA ALA A 33 5.04 -0.52 8.80
C ALA A 33 5.85 -1.00 7.59
N LEU A 34 6.73 -0.17 7.05
CA LEU A 34 7.36 -0.42 5.74
C LEU A 34 8.75 -1.04 5.85
N SER A 35 9.32 -1.12 7.06
CA SER A 35 10.63 -1.72 7.26
C SER A 35 10.65 -3.21 6.90
N THR A 36 11.77 -3.65 6.32
CA THR A 36 11.96 -5.04 5.85
C THR A 36 13.34 -5.55 6.28
N PRO A 37 13.52 -6.86 6.53
CA PRO A 37 12.52 -7.94 6.53
C PRO A 37 11.51 -7.81 7.68
N SER A 38 10.51 -8.70 7.79
CA SER A 38 9.40 -8.56 8.76
C SER A 38 9.85 -8.36 10.21
N GLU A 39 11.01 -8.88 10.60
CA GLU A 39 11.64 -8.68 11.91
C GLU A 39 11.97 -7.22 12.22
N CYS A 40 12.16 -6.40 11.19
CA CYS A 40 12.44 -4.97 11.28
C CYS A 40 11.16 -4.11 11.20
N ALA A 41 9.98 -4.71 10.97
CA ALA A 41 8.73 -3.98 10.84
C ALA A 41 8.39 -3.22 12.13
N GLU A 42 7.91 -1.99 12.00
CA GLU A 42 7.59 -1.13 13.14
C GLU A 42 6.49 -1.72 14.05
N CYS A 43 5.57 -2.49 13.50
CA CYS A 43 4.69 -3.40 14.23
C CYS A 43 4.10 -4.47 13.29
N ASP A 44 3.62 -5.57 13.87
CA ASP A 44 2.84 -6.58 13.15
C ASP A 44 1.38 -6.15 12.99
N VAL A 45 0.69 -6.70 11.97
CA VAL A 45 -0.72 -6.40 11.72
C VAL A 45 -1.59 -6.71 12.94
N ASP A 46 -1.34 -7.82 13.63
CA ASP A 46 -2.16 -8.24 14.76
C ASP A 46 -2.03 -7.26 15.93
N ASN A 47 -0.82 -6.73 16.14
CA ASN A 47 -0.54 -5.71 17.14
C ASN A 47 -1.22 -4.38 16.80
N ALA A 48 -1.17 -3.98 15.52
CA ALA A 48 -1.85 -2.78 15.03
C ALA A 48 -3.37 -2.88 15.20
N LEU A 49 -3.98 -4.00 14.78
CA LEU A 49 -5.42 -4.22 14.90
C LEU A 49 -5.86 -4.28 16.36
N LEU A 50 -5.15 -5.04 17.20
CA LEU A 50 -5.48 -5.19 18.62
C LEU A 50 -5.50 -3.84 19.36
N HIS A 51 -4.55 -2.96 19.04
CA HIS A 51 -4.41 -1.68 19.74
C HIS A 51 -5.12 -0.51 19.07
N THR A 52 -5.81 -0.75 17.96
CA THR A 52 -6.68 0.22 17.28
C THR A 52 -8.13 -0.24 17.20
N ASN A 53 -8.53 -1.19 18.06
CA ASN A 53 -9.88 -1.77 18.12
C ASN A 53 -10.36 -2.37 16.78
N GLY A 54 -9.42 -2.88 15.97
CA GLY A 54 -9.69 -3.44 14.64
C GLY A 54 -10.07 -2.39 13.58
N CYS A 55 -9.95 -1.09 13.89
CA CYS A 55 -10.36 -0.02 13.00
C CYS A 55 -9.23 0.50 12.10
N CYS A 56 -7.97 0.16 12.36
CA CYS A 56 -6.88 0.68 11.53
C CYS A 56 -6.90 0.09 10.11
N LEU A 57 -6.48 0.91 9.14
CA LEU A 57 -6.01 0.43 7.85
C LEU A 57 -4.51 0.22 7.95
N PHE A 58 -4.06 -0.99 7.64
CA PHE A 58 -2.67 -1.39 7.83
C PHE A 58 -1.98 -1.63 6.49
N GLY A 59 -0.81 -1.03 6.31
CA GLY A 59 0.07 -1.25 5.17
C GLY A 59 1.41 -1.80 5.65
N SER A 60 1.87 -2.90 5.05
CA SER A 60 3.14 -3.54 5.37
C SER A 60 4.11 -3.50 4.20
N GLY A 61 5.39 -3.22 4.44
CA GLY A 61 6.45 -3.38 3.44
C GLY A 61 6.91 -4.82 3.25
N ALA A 62 6.69 -5.68 4.26
CA ALA A 62 7.06 -7.08 4.25
C ALA A 62 5.82 -8.00 4.16
N PRO A 63 5.91 -9.16 3.49
CA PRO A 63 4.83 -10.13 3.52
C PRO A 63 4.58 -10.62 4.94
N ASP A 64 3.31 -10.88 5.24
CA ASP A 64 2.87 -11.35 6.54
C ASP A 64 3.13 -12.86 6.63
N VAL A 65 4.21 -13.25 7.30
CA VAL A 65 4.66 -14.66 7.36
C VAL A 65 3.71 -15.53 8.21
N THR A 66 2.91 -14.90 9.07
CA THR A 66 2.06 -15.57 10.07
C THR A 66 0.69 -15.98 9.55
N LYS A 67 0.28 -15.53 8.36
CA LYS A 67 -1.01 -15.91 7.76
C LYS A 67 -0.76 -16.66 6.45
N ASN A 68 -0.98 -17.98 6.49
CA ASN A 68 -1.34 -18.73 5.29
C ASN A 68 -2.64 -18.11 4.77
N LEU A 69 -2.52 -17.10 3.91
CA LEU A 69 -3.64 -16.45 3.25
C LEU A 69 -4.10 -17.37 2.12
N ASP A 70 -4.77 -18.46 2.48
CA ASP A 70 -5.64 -19.15 1.53
C ASP A 70 -6.74 -18.16 1.12
N GLU A 71 -6.91 -18.01 -0.19
CA GLU A 71 -7.90 -17.14 -0.83
C GLU A 71 -9.32 -17.53 -0.39
N GLY A 72 -9.83 -17.00 0.72
CA GLY A 72 -11.22 -17.28 1.07
C GLY A 72 -11.77 -16.75 2.39
N ASP A 73 -10.97 -16.54 3.44
CA ASP A 73 -11.55 -16.51 4.79
C ASP A 73 -11.09 -15.36 5.69
N VAL A 74 -11.44 -14.12 5.31
CA VAL A 74 -11.43 -12.99 6.26
C VAL A 74 -12.76 -12.24 6.16
N GLN A 75 -13.82 -12.94 6.56
CA GLN A 75 -15.09 -12.31 6.91
C GLN A 75 -14.94 -11.62 8.28
N GLY A 76 -14.44 -10.38 8.26
CA GLY A 76 -14.49 -9.46 9.40
C GLY A 76 -13.18 -9.30 10.18
N SER A 77 -12.20 -8.60 9.62
CA SER A 77 -11.07 -8.00 10.35
C SER A 77 -10.31 -7.10 9.37
N ALA A 78 -10.04 -5.84 9.71
CA ALA A 78 -9.45 -4.87 8.80
C ALA A 78 -8.16 -5.38 8.13
N GLY A 79 -8.16 -5.37 6.80
CA GLY A 79 -7.13 -5.99 5.97
C GLY A 79 -5.75 -5.34 6.10
N SER A 80 -4.71 -6.16 5.96
CA SER A 80 -3.34 -5.74 5.70
C SER A 80 -3.14 -5.59 4.19
N THR A 81 -2.43 -4.55 3.77
CA THR A 81 -2.01 -4.36 2.38
C THR A 81 -0.51 -4.51 2.26
N LEU A 82 -0.05 -5.40 1.40
CA LEU A 82 1.37 -5.47 1.04
C LEU A 82 1.72 -4.31 0.12
N MET A 83 2.47 -3.35 0.65
CA MET A 83 2.93 -2.16 -0.06
C MET A 83 4.23 -2.47 -0.80
N SER A 84 4.10 -2.98 -2.01
CA SER A 84 5.24 -3.36 -2.86
C SER A 84 5.39 -2.42 -4.05
N HIS A 85 6.63 -2.10 -4.41
CA HIS A 85 6.95 -1.40 -5.66
C HIS A 85 6.51 -2.19 -6.91
N ALA A 86 6.23 -3.49 -6.78
CA ALA A 86 5.77 -4.35 -7.87
C ALA A 86 4.43 -3.90 -8.48
N TYR A 87 3.65 -3.08 -7.77
CA TYR A 87 2.45 -2.46 -8.33
C TYR A 87 2.74 -1.35 -9.33
N VAL A 88 3.85 -0.62 -9.15
CA VAL A 88 4.14 0.62 -9.90
C VAL A 88 5.24 0.41 -10.92
N SER A 89 6.32 -0.30 -10.56
CA SER A 89 7.51 -0.40 -11.40
C SER A 89 7.26 -1.01 -12.79
N PRO A 90 6.40 -2.03 -12.99
CA PRO A 90 6.19 -2.58 -14.33
C PRO A 90 5.39 -1.62 -15.22
N GLY A 91 4.39 -0.92 -14.68
CA GLY A 91 3.60 0.06 -15.42
C GLY A 91 4.40 1.30 -15.82
N VAL A 92 5.21 1.82 -14.90
CA VAL A 92 6.14 2.93 -15.20
C VAL A 92 7.12 2.52 -16.28
N THR A 93 7.75 1.36 -16.13
CA THR A 93 8.72 0.85 -17.12
C THR A 93 8.08 0.68 -18.49
N LEU A 94 6.88 0.10 -18.55
CA LEU A 94 6.15 -0.09 -19.80
C LEU A 94 5.81 1.25 -20.47
N GLY A 95 5.29 2.22 -19.71
CA GLY A 95 4.95 3.56 -20.24
C GLY A 95 6.17 4.29 -20.79
N VAL A 96 7.29 4.26 -20.07
CA VAL A 96 8.56 4.88 -20.49
C VAL A 96 9.11 4.21 -21.76
N LEU A 97 9.08 2.88 -21.84
CA LEU A 97 9.55 2.15 -23.03
C LEU A 97 8.67 2.40 -24.26
N CYS A 98 7.34 2.39 -24.10
CA CYS A 98 6.40 2.61 -25.20
C CYS A 98 6.48 4.03 -25.78
N THR A 99 6.74 5.02 -24.92
CA THR A 99 6.87 6.43 -25.32
C THR A 99 8.30 6.82 -25.71
N ARG A 100 9.28 5.95 -25.47
CA ARG A 100 10.72 6.24 -25.63
C ARG A 100 11.16 7.49 -24.87
N MET A 101 10.60 7.68 -23.68
CA MET A 101 10.87 8.86 -22.86
C MET A 101 12.36 8.92 -22.47
N HIS A 102 13.02 10.04 -22.76
CA HIS A 102 14.44 10.23 -22.46
C HIS A 102 14.71 10.65 -21.00
N HIS A 103 13.73 11.32 -20.37
CA HIS A 103 13.83 11.82 -19.01
C HIS A 103 12.55 11.49 -18.24
N VAL A 104 12.69 10.78 -17.13
CA VAL A 104 11.57 10.45 -16.23
C VAL A 104 11.50 11.51 -15.15
N ALA A 105 10.53 12.42 -15.25
CA ALA A 105 10.29 13.47 -14.25
C ALA A 105 9.44 12.96 -13.07
N ASP A 106 9.45 13.69 -11.95
CA ASP A 106 8.67 13.36 -10.75
C ASP A 106 7.16 13.22 -11.04
N ASP A 107 6.64 14.02 -11.99
CA ASP A 107 5.26 13.95 -12.47
C ASP A 107 4.85 12.53 -12.88
N ILE A 108 5.77 11.73 -13.45
CA ILE A 108 5.50 10.36 -13.89
C ILE A 108 5.13 9.47 -12.71
N PHE A 109 5.80 9.65 -11.56
CA PHE A 109 5.52 8.88 -10.36
C PHE A 109 4.23 9.35 -9.67
N ILE A 110 3.91 10.64 -9.75
CA ILE A 110 2.62 11.18 -9.27
C ILE A 110 1.47 10.60 -10.10
N ILE A 111 1.61 10.59 -11.43
CA ILE A 111 0.62 10.00 -12.35
C ILE A 111 0.44 8.51 -12.08
N ALA A 112 1.55 7.77 -11.89
CA ALA A 112 1.48 6.36 -11.58
C ALA A 112 0.79 6.08 -10.22
N ALA A 113 1.06 6.90 -9.21
CA ALA A 113 0.41 6.79 -7.89
C ALA A 113 -1.09 7.08 -8.00
N GLN A 114 -1.49 8.11 -8.75
CA GLN A 114 -2.89 8.44 -8.98
C GLN A 114 -3.61 7.32 -9.73
N ALA A 115 -3.02 6.81 -10.82
CA ALA A 115 -3.58 5.72 -11.61
C ALA A 115 -3.76 4.43 -10.79
N LEU A 116 -2.82 4.13 -9.88
CA LEU A 116 -2.97 3.01 -8.95
C LEU A 116 -4.10 3.25 -7.94
N ALA A 117 -4.21 4.45 -7.38
CA ALA A 117 -5.25 4.81 -6.41
C ALA A 117 -6.65 4.74 -7.04
N ASP A 118 -6.80 5.18 -8.29
CA ASP A 118 -8.07 5.17 -9.03
C ASP A 118 -8.57 3.74 -9.34
N MET A 119 -7.68 2.75 -9.32
CA MET A 119 -8.01 1.34 -9.51
C MET A 119 -8.51 0.63 -8.24
N VAL A 120 -8.45 1.29 -7.07
CA VAL A 120 -8.90 0.72 -5.80
C VAL A 120 -10.42 0.79 -5.73
N THR A 121 -11.07 -0.37 -5.59
CA THR A 121 -12.54 -0.43 -5.55
C THR A 121 -13.08 -0.21 -4.14
N GLU A 122 -14.38 0.12 -4.02
CA GLU A 122 -15.04 0.14 -2.71
C GLU A 122 -14.99 -1.22 -2.00
N GLU A 123 -14.96 -2.32 -2.75
CA GLU A 123 -14.85 -3.66 -2.18
C GLU A 123 -13.48 -3.87 -1.53
N ASP A 124 -12.41 -3.42 -2.18
CA ASP A 124 -11.05 -3.44 -1.62
C ASP A 124 -11.01 -2.63 -0.31
N LEU A 125 -11.59 -1.42 -0.31
CA LEU A 125 -11.64 -0.55 0.88
C LEU A 125 -12.49 -1.15 2.01
N LYS A 126 -13.59 -1.86 1.69
CA LYS A 126 -14.42 -2.59 2.67
C LYS A 126 -13.66 -3.75 3.28
N GLN A 127 -12.77 -4.41 2.52
CA GLN A 127 -11.84 -5.42 3.01
C GLN A 127 -10.64 -4.81 3.74
N GLY A 128 -10.51 -3.48 3.81
CA GLY A 128 -9.40 -2.78 4.45
C GLY A 128 -8.12 -2.74 3.60
N ARG A 129 -8.21 -3.03 2.30
CA ARG A 129 -7.10 -2.94 1.37
C ARG A 129 -6.98 -1.53 0.82
N ILE A 130 -5.75 -1.03 0.70
CA ILE A 130 -5.45 0.28 0.11
C ILE A 130 -4.87 0.16 -1.30
N TYR A 131 -4.61 -1.07 -1.77
CA TYR A 131 -4.21 -1.39 -3.15
C TYR A 131 -5.16 -2.44 -3.74
N PRO A 132 -5.27 -2.50 -5.08
CA PRO A 132 -5.99 -3.58 -5.75
C PRO A 132 -5.35 -4.95 -5.44
N PRO A 133 -6.07 -6.06 -5.62
CA PRO A 133 -5.51 -7.39 -5.44
C PRO A 133 -4.30 -7.64 -6.35
N LEU A 134 -3.27 -8.34 -5.85
CA LEU A 134 -2.04 -8.62 -6.62
C LEU A 134 -2.29 -9.33 -7.96
N LYS A 135 -3.36 -10.15 -8.05
CA LYS A 135 -3.79 -10.81 -9.29
C LYS A 135 -4.11 -9.82 -10.42
N ASN A 136 -4.48 -8.57 -10.09
CA ASN A 136 -4.77 -7.51 -11.04
C ASN A 136 -3.51 -6.67 -11.39
N SER A 137 -2.33 -7.03 -10.90
CA SER A 137 -1.07 -6.27 -11.13
C SER A 137 -0.75 -6.00 -12.60
N ARG A 138 -1.11 -6.92 -13.51
CA ARG A 138 -0.95 -6.71 -14.97
C ARG A 138 -1.85 -5.60 -15.49
N GLU A 139 -3.10 -5.58 -15.06
CA GLU A 139 -4.08 -4.55 -15.44
C GLU A 139 -3.67 -3.19 -14.86
N VAL A 140 -3.26 -3.15 -13.58
CA VAL A 140 -2.67 -1.97 -12.94
C VAL A 140 -1.50 -1.43 -13.77
N SER A 141 -0.59 -2.30 -14.20
CA SER A 141 0.57 -1.90 -15.00
C SER A 141 0.15 -1.30 -16.36
N LEU A 142 -0.87 -1.85 -17.01
CA LEU A 142 -1.41 -1.30 -18.25
C LEU A 142 -2.02 0.08 -18.04
N VAL A 143 -2.83 0.26 -16.99
CA VAL A 143 -3.48 1.54 -16.67
C VAL A 143 -2.44 2.63 -16.37
N ILE A 144 -1.42 2.31 -15.55
CA ILE A 144 -0.30 3.23 -15.30
C ILE A 144 0.44 3.57 -16.59
N ALA A 145 0.76 2.58 -17.42
CA ALA A 145 1.47 2.79 -18.67
C ALA A 145 0.68 3.66 -19.65
N THR A 146 -0.64 3.47 -19.73
CA THR A 146 -1.55 4.29 -20.54
C THR A 146 -1.58 5.73 -20.04
N ALA A 147 -1.71 5.96 -18.73
CA ALA A 147 -1.71 7.30 -18.16
C ALA A 147 -0.39 8.05 -18.42
N ILE A 148 0.74 7.36 -18.28
CA ILE A 148 2.07 7.91 -18.61
C ILE A 148 2.18 8.19 -20.11
N SER A 149 1.67 7.31 -20.95
CA SER A 149 1.68 7.50 -22.40
C SER A 149 0.87 8.72 -22.81
N GLN A 150 -0.30 8.93 -22.21
CA GLN A 150 -1.13 10.10 -22.45
C GLN A 150 -0.38 11.38 -22.08
N TYR A 151 0.21 11.43 -20.87
CA TYR A 151 1.03 12.56 -20.42
C TYR A 151 2.21 12.84 -21.36
N ALA A 152 2.85 11.80 -21.89
CA ALA A 152 4.01 11.96 -22.78
C ALA A 152 3.66 12.58 -24.14
N TYR A 153 2.42 12.41 -24.63
CA TYR A 153 1.96 12.95 -25.92
C TYR A 153 1.18 14.25 -25.80
N ASP A 154 0.61 14.55 -24.62
CA ASP A 154 -0.05 15.82 -24.34
C ASP A 154 0.93 16.98 -24.08
N LYS A 155 2.20 16.64 -23.84
CA LYS A 155 3.30 17.58 -23.53
C LYS A 155 4.21 17.77 -24.74
#